data_AF-A0A964Z694-F1
#
_entry.id   AF-A0A964Z694-F1
#
_cell.length_a   1.000
_cell.length_b   1.000
_cell.length_c   1.000
_cell.angle_alpha   90.00
_cell.angle_beta   90.00
_cell.angle_gamma   90.00
#
_symmetry.space_group_name_H-M   'P 1'
#
loop_
_entity.id
_entity.type
_entity.pdbx_description
1 polymer ?
#
loop_
_entity_poly.entity_id
_entity_poly.type
_entity_poly.pdbx_seq_one_letter_code
_entity_poly.pdbx_strand_id
1 'polypeptide(L)' 'MLVIMGSGETAPTMVSTHRRLTALLPSPVRAVVLDTPYGFQENASELASRAVEYFKVSVNVDVRVAGL' A
#
# COMPACT_ATOMS: atom_id res chain seq x y z
N MET A 1 13.97 -7.64 -0.43
CA MET A 1 14.07 -6.30 0.19
C MET A 1 13.05 -6.25 1.32
N LEU A 2 13.43 -5.73 2.49
CA LEU A 2 12.51 -5.47 3.60
C LEU A 2 12.53 -3.96 3.88
N VAL A 3 11.35 -3.36 4.02
CA VAL A 3 11.18 -1.96 4.36
C VAL A 3 10.29 -1.90 5.59
N ILE A 4 10.73 -1.17 6.60
CA ILE A 4 9.95 -0.93 7.82
C ILE A 4 9.53 0.53 7.79
N MET A 5 8.24 0.77 7.90
CA MET A 5 7.66 2.13 7.94
C MET A 5 7.08 2.38 9.33
N GLY A 6 7.26 3.61 9.82
CA GLY A 6 6.61 4.08 11.04
C GLY A 6 5.21 4.60 10.76
N SER A 7 4.69 5.45 11.65
CA SER A 7 3.38 6.08 11.51
C SER A 7 3.26 6.91 10.23
N GLY A 8 2.10 6.82 9.57
CA GLY A 8 1.81 7.59 8.36
C GLY A 8 2.36 6.93 7.08
N GLU A 9 2.44 5.61 7.06
CA GLU A 9 2.91 4.80 5.94
C GLU A 9 2.17 5.09 4.63
N THR A 10 0.91 5.55 4.69
CA THR A 10 0.12 5.96 3.50
C THR A 10 -0.09 7.48 3.43
N ALA A 11 0.70 8.28 4.15
CA ALA A 11 0.60 9.74 4.11
C ALA A 11 1.10 10.32 2.76
N PRO A 12 0.63 11.52 2.35
CA PRO A 12 1.10 12.18 1.13
C PRO A 12 2.62 12.41 1.09
N THR A 13 3.25 12.63 2.25
CA THR A 13 4.71 12.78 2.38
C THR A 13 5.48 11.51 2.04
N MET A 14 4.83 10.34 2.07
CA MET A 14 5.45 9.04 1.79
C MET A 14 5.43 8.62 0.32
N VAL A 15 4.81 9.40 -0.56
CA VAL A 15 4.63 9.04 -1.98
C VAL A 15 5.98 8.89 -2.69
N SER A 16 6.92 9.81 -2.47
CA SER A 16 8.26 9.77 -3.08
C SER A 16 9.05 8.54 -2.61
N THR A 17 8.95 8.19 -1.33
CA THR A 17 9.54 6.98 -0.75
C THR A 17 8.99 5.73 -1.41
N HIS A 18 7.66 5.61 -1.55
CA HIS A 18 7.04 4.48 -2.22
C HIS A 18 7.47 4.35 -3.68
N ARG A 19 7.45 5.45 -4.45
CA ARG A 19 7.90 5.44 -5.85
C ARG A 19 9.35 5.01 -5.99
N ARG A 20 10.22 5.47 -5.08
CA ARG A 20 11.63 5.06 -5.08
C ARG A 20 11.77 3.57 -4.80
N LEU A 21 11.02 3.02 -3.85
CA LEU A 21 11.09 1.61 -3.48
C LEU A 21 10.53 0.70 -4.57
N THR A 22 9.41 1.09 -5.20
CA THR A 22 8.79 0.28 -6.26
C THR A 22 9.61 0.29 -7.54
N ALA A 23 10.35 1.37 -7.83
CA ALA A 23 11.30 1.43 -8.95
C ALA A 23 12.48 0.45 -8.82
N LEU A 24 12.75 -0.08 -7.62
CA LEU A 24 13.79 -1.10 -7.40
C LEU A 24 13.29 -2.52 -7.72
N LEU A 25 12.00 -2.69 -7.98
CA LEU A 25 11.39 -3.99 -8.26
C LEU A 25 11.35 -4.27 -9.78
N PRO A 26 11.39 -5.55 -10.19
CA PRO A 26 11.15 -5.92 -11.58
C PRO A 26 9.77 -5.49 -12.07
N SER A 27 9.69 -5.09 -13.33
CA SER A 27 8.43 -4.77 -14.00
C SER A 27 7.82 -6.02 -14.68
N PRO A 28 6.50 -6.26 -14.60
CA PRO A 28 5.53 -5.45 -13.86
C PRO A 28 5.58 -5.74 -12.36
N VAL A 29 5.36 -4.69 -11.56
CA VAL A 29 5.23 -4.83 -10.10
C VAL A 29 3.95 -5.61 -9.81
N ARG A 30 4.08 -6.73 -9.10
CA ARG A 30 2.95 -7.50 -8.57
C ARG A 30 2.90 -7.30 -7.07
N ALA A 31 1.87 -6.59 -6.60
CA ALA A 31 1.75 -6.20 -5.21
C ALA A 31 0.35 -6.43 -4.66
N VAL A 32 0.29 -6.67 -3.35
CA VAL A 32 -0.95 -6.86 -2.60
C VAL A 32 -0.90 -6.07 -1.29
N VAL A 33 -2.06 -5.58 -0.86
CA VAL A 33 -2.27 -5.00 0.47
C VAL A 33 -2.87 -6.10 1.35
N LEU A 34 -2.19 -6.42 2.45
CA LEU A 34 -2.71 -7.33 3.46
C LEU A 34 -3.60 -6.53 4.41
N ASP A 35 -4.91 -6.76 4.38
CA ASP A 35 -5.91 -6.03 5.18
C ASP A 35 -6.21 -6.69 6.54
N THR A 36 -5.65 -7.86 6.81
CA THR A 36 -5.78 -8.58 8.08
C THR A 36 -5.44 -7.74 9.32
N PRO A 37 -4.50 -6.75 9.30
CA PRO A 37 -4.28 -5.87 10.44
C PRO A 37 -5.48 -4.95 10.75
N TYR A 38 -6.31 -4.65 9.76
CA TYR A 38 -7.51 -3.86 9.93
C TYR A 38 -8.72 -4.69 10.36
N GLY A 39 -8.67 -6.03 10.29
CA GLY A 39 -9.85 -6.90 10.45
C GLY A 39 -10.61 -6.80 11.78
N PHE A 40 -10.04 -6.12 12.78
CA PHE A 40 -10.71 -5.82 14.06
C PHE A 40 -11.43 -4.46 14.07
N GLN A 41 -11.31 -3.67 13.01
CA GLN A 41 -11.89 -2.34 12.88
C GLN A 41 -13.14 -2.40 11.98
N GLU A 42 -14.20 -1.72 12.36
CA GLU A 42 -15.46 -1.69 11.58
C GLU A 42 -15.29 -1.09 10.18
N ASN A 43 -14.28 -0.23 10.00
CA ASN A 43 -13.95 0.42 8.73
C ASN A 43 -12.80 -0.27 7.97
N ALA A 44 -12.50 -1.55 8.26
CA ALA A 44 -11.39 -2.28 7.64
C ALA A 44 -11.40 -2.25 6.11
N SER A 45 -12.57 -2.48 5.51
CA SER A 45 -12.77 -2.47 4.06
C SER A 45 -12.51 -1.09 3.45
N GLU A 46 -12.87 -0.03 4.16
CA GLU A 46 -12.61 1.34 3.75
C GLU A 46 -11.11 1.66 3.81
N LEU A 47 -10.42 1.26 4.88
CA LEU A 47 -8.97 1.45 5.03
C LEU A 47 -8.19 0.71 3.95
N ALA A 48 -8.55 -0.55 3.67
CA ALA A 48 -7.96 -1.32 2.58
C ALA A 48 -8.19 -0.64 1.22
N SER A 49 -9.41 -0.15 0.97
CA SER A 49 -9.74 0.57 -0.26
C SER A 49 -8.94 1.87 -0.42
N ARG A 50 -8.80 2.65 0.66
CA ARG A 50 -7.99 3.88 0.67
C ARG A 50 -6.51 3.58 0.41
N ALA A 51 -5.98 2.49 0.95
CA ALA A 51 -4.62 2.05 0.66
C ALA A 51 -4.45 1.70 -0.83
N VAL A 52 -5.38 0.94 -1.41
CA VAL A 52 -5.37 0.63 -2.85
C VAL A 52 -5.39 1.90 -3.69
N GLU A 53 -6.28 2.84 -3.37
CA GLU A 53 -6.39 4.13 -4.06
C GLU A 53 -5.09 4.94 -3.96
N TYR A 54 -4.48 5.00 -2.77
CA TYR A 54 -3.19 5.68 -2.58
C TYR A 54 -2.11 5.14 -3.51
N PHE A 55 -1.95 3.81 -3.59
CA PHE A 55 -0.95 3.19 -4.44
C PHE A 55 -1.24 3.41 -5.93
N LYS A 56 -2.52 3.32 -6.33
CA LYS A 56 -2.92 3.52 -7.72
C LYS A 56 -2.74 4.97 -8.18
N VAL A 57 -3.28 5.93 -7.42
CA VAL A 57 -3.33 7.34 -7.81
C VAL A 57 -2.01 8.06 -7.53
N SER A 58 -1.41 7.83 -6.36
CA SER A 58 -0.25 8.60 -5.93
C SER A 58 1.07 7.91 -6.29
N VAL A 59 1.15 6.58 -6.18
CA VAL A 59 2.39 5.82 -6.42
C VAL A 59 2.46 5.27 -7.86
N ASN A 60 1.33 5.21 -8.58
CA ASN A 60 1.19 4.61 -9.90
C ASN A 60 1.55 3.12 -9.92
N VAL A 61 1.09 2.37 -8.91
CA VAL A 61 1.24 0.92 -8.81
C VAL A 61 -0.13 0.29 -8.57
N ASP A 62 -0.48 -0.70 -9.38
CA ASP A 62 -1.69 -1.47 -9.18
C ASP A 62 -1.48 -2.48 -8.05
N VAL A 63 -2.34 -2.42 -7.05
CA VAL A 63 -2.31 -3.30 -5.88
C VAL A 63 -3.68 -3.89 -5.67
N ARG A 64 -3.72 -5.16 -5.22
CA ARG A 64 -4.97 -5.84 -4.88
C ARG A 64 -5.02 -6.10 -3.39
N VAL A 65 -6.22 -6.08 -2.80
CA VAL A 65 -6.40 -6.51 -1.42
C VAL A 65 -6.29 -8.03 -1.35
N ALA A 66 -5.58 -8.53 -0.34
CA ALA A 66 -5.51 -9.95 -0.01
C ALA A 66 -5.73 -10.12 1.49
N GLY A 67 -6.82 -10.82 1.83
CA GLY A 67 -7.34 -10.99 3.18
C GLY A 67 -8.11 -12.31 3.31
N LEU A 68 -8.48 -12.67 4.54
CA LEU A 68 -9.35 -13.81 4.86
C LEU A 68 -10.83 -13.40 4.81
#